data_AF-K3XLI3-F1
#
_entry.id   AF-K3XLI3-F1
#
_cell.length_a   1.000
_cell.length_b   1.000
_cell.length_c   1.000
_cell.angle_alpha   90.00
_cell.angle_beta   90.00
_cell.angle_gamma   90.00
#
_symmetry.space_group_name_H-M   'P 1'
#
loop_
_entity.id
_entity.type
_entity.pdbx_description
1 polymer ?
#
loop_
_entity_poly.entity_id
_entity_poly.type
_entity_poly.pdbx_seq_one_letter_code
_entity_poly.pdbx_strand_id
1 'polypeptide(L)'
;MDGGFRALVADLLALPVPTVAAVTGHAAAAGCALALAHDAVVMRGARGFLYMSEVDAGIKIVDFFAELLREKVPDAAARRDLLLRGDKMTAAEAARRGIVDAAVDGGVEDVVAAAVAEAERLAARGWDGEVLAEIRKAAWPKVWSKVKDHGAGPARPRL
;
A
#
# COMPACT_ATOMS: atom_id res chain seq x y z
N MET A 1 18.23 -5.16 -4.99
CA MET A 1 17.61 -4.31 -3.93
C MET A 1 16.45 -5.03 -3.24
N ASP A 2 16.49 -6.37 -3.11
CA ASP A 2 15.23 -7.14 -3.20
C ASP A 2 14.72 -7.63 -1.83
N GLY A 3 15.53 -7.54 -0.78
CA GLY A 3 15.15 -7.98 0.57
C GLY A 3 14.45 -6.90 1.41
N GLY A 4 14.89 -5.64 1.31
CA GLY A 4 14.45 -4.58 2.23
C GLY A 4 12.99 -4.18 2.05
N PHE A 5 12.55 -3.95 0.80
CA PHE A 5 11.15 -3.58 0.54
C PHE A 5 10.19 -4.74 0.80
N ARG A 6 10.59 -5.97 0.43
CA ARG A 6 9.82 -7.18 0.72
C ARG A 6 9.63 -7.38 2.23
N ALA A 7 10.67 -7.08 3.02
CA ALA A 7 10.61 -7.10 4.48
C ALA A 7 9.63 -6.07 5.03
N LEU A 8 9.72 -4.83 4.55
CA LEU A 8 8.79 -3.77 4.96
C LEU A 8 7.33 -4.13 4.69
N VAL A 9 7.02 -4.73 3.54
CA VAL A 9 5.65 -5.19 3.23
C VAL A 9 5.22 -6.29 4.19
N ALA A 10 6.08 -7.23 4.52
CA ALA A 10 5.76 -8.28 5.48
C ALA A 10 5.56 -7.74 6.90
N ASP A 11 6.39 -6.79 7.34
CA ASP A 11 6.25 -6.12 8.63
C ASP A 11 4.91 -5.39 8.71
N LEU A 12 4.51 -4.66 7.66
CA LEU A 12 3.18 -4.04 7.56
C LEU A 12 2.05 -5.07 7.62
N LEU A 13 2.18 -6.19 6.91
CA LEU A 13 1.19 -7.27 6.95
C LEU A 13 1.09 -7.96 8.33
N ALA A 14 2.17 -7.96 9.11
CA ALA A 14 2.20 -8.56 10.45
C ALA A 14 2.00 -7.54 11.59
N LEU A 15 1.88 -6.25 11.29
CA LEU A 15 1.82 -5.21 12.31
C LEU A 15 0.53 -5.31 13.14
N PRO A 16 0.58 -5.37 14.48
CA PRO A 16 -0.60 -5.59 15.32
C PRO A 16 -1.43 -4.32 15.57
N VAL A 17 -1.41 -3.36 14.62
CA VAL A 17 -2.23 -2.14 14.66
C VAL A 17 -2.75 -1.80 13.26
N PRO A 18 -3.87 -1.07 13.14
CA PRO A 18 -4.32 -0.52 11.86
C PRO A 18 -3.31 0.46 11.27
N THR A 19 -3.23 0.52 9.94
CA THR A 19 -2.29 1.37 9.21
C THR A 19 -2.99 2.18 8.13
N VAL A 20 -2.70 3.48 8.06
CA VAL A 20 -3.25 4.38 7.05
C VAL A 20 -2.12 5.13 6.36
N ALA A 21 -2.07 5.07 5.02
CA ALA A 21 -1.10 5.81 4.23
C ALA A 21 -1.63 7.22 3.90
N ALA A 22 -0.89 8.25 4.30
CA ALA A 22 -1.11 9.64 3.85
C ALA A 22 -0.28 9.94 2.61
N VAL A 23 -0.89 9.91 1.42
CA VAL A 23 -0.22 10.17 0.13
C VAL A 23 -0.37 11.65 -0.23
N THR A 24 0.63 12.45 0.13
CA THR A 24 0.61 13.92 0.00
C THR A 24 1.10 14.44 -1.36
N GLY A 25 1.47 13.54 -2.27
CA GLY A 25 2.03 13.84 -3.59
C GLY A 25 2.04 12.62 -4.52
N HIS A 26 3.10 12.46 -5.31
CA HIS A 26 3.22 11.31 -6.20
C HIS A 26 3.58 10.04 -5.43
N ALA A 27 2.85 8.96 -5.70
CA ALA A 27 3.18 7.61 -5.26
C ALA A 27 3.46 6.77 -6.51
N ALA A 28 4.74 6.65 -6.85
CA ALA A 28 5.24 5.99 -8.06
C ALA A 28 5.91 4.66 -7.72
N ALA A 29 5.74 3.63 -8.56
CA ALA A 29 6.46 2.36 -8.45
C ALA A 29 6.40 1.80 -7.01
N ALA A 30 7.54 1.59 -6.34
CA ALA A 30 7.60 1.13 -4.96
C ALA A 30 6.81 2.01 -3.97
N GLY A 31 6.70 3.32 -4.22
CA GLY A 31 5.85 4.21 -3.43
C GLY A 31 4.36 3.94 -3.60
N CYS A 32 3.91 3.57 -4.81
CA CYS A 32 2.54 3.11 -5.06
C CYS A 32 2.26 1.82 -4.29
N ALA A 33 3.13 0.81 -4.42
CA ALA A 33 2.98 -0.44 -3.68
C ALA A 33 3.04 -0.24 -2.16
N LEU A 34 3.91 0.63 -1.65
CA LEU A 34 4.00 0.90 -0.22
C LEU A 34 2.70 1.52 0.32
N ALA A 35 2.12 2.48 -0.41
CA ALA A 35 0.84 3.06 -0.05
C ALA A 35 -0.24 1.96 0.02
N LEU A 36 -0.33 1.13 -1.02
CA LEU A 36 -1.32 0.03 -1.11
C LEU A 36 -1.07 -1.11 -0.11
N ALA A 37 0.12 -1.22 0.47
CA ALA A 37 0.41 -2.20 1.51
C ALA A 37 -0.28 -1.88 2.86
N HIS A 38 -0.70 -0.63 3.07
CA HIS A 38 -1.46 -0.22 4.26
C HIS A 38 -2.90 -0.75 4.22
N ASP A 39 -3.64 -0.63 5.32
CA ASP A 39 -5.05 -1.02 5.41
C ASP A 39 -5.96 -0.03 4.69
N ALA A 40 -5.63 1.26 4.77
CA ALA A 40 -6.32 2.34 4.08
C ALA A 40 -5.32 3.36 3.49
N VAL A 41 -5.75 4.08 2.46
CA VAL A 41 -4.98 5.11 1.76
C VAL A 41 -5.81 6.38 1.62
N VAL A 42 -5.26 7.49 2.12
CA VAL A 42 -5.79 8.83 1.93
C VAL A 42 -4.84 9.60 1.02
N MET A 43 -5.33 10.11 -0.10
CA MET A 43 -4.50 10.76 -1.11
C MET A 43 -4.93 12.21 -1.34
N ARG A 44 -3.94 13.08 -1.57
CA ARG A 44 -4.16 14.49 -1.89
C ARG A 44 -4.90 14.65 -3.22
N GLY A 45 -6.04 15.34 -3.19
CA GLY A 45 -6.90 15.64 -4.34
C GLY A 45 -6.24 16.55 -5.37
N ALA A 46 -5.70 17.68 -4.91
CA ALA A 46 -5.23 18.75 -5.78
C ALA A 46 -3.86 18.49 -6.45
N ARG A 47 -3.07 17.50 -5.99
CA ARG A 47 -1.72 17.26 -6.50
C ARG A 47 -1.26 15.82 -6.30
N GLY A 48 -0.59 15.28 -7.32
CA GLY A 48 0.08 13.98 -7.28
C GLY A 48 -0.66 12.94 -8.11
N PHE A 49 0.07 11.87 -8.43
CA PHE A 49 -0.47 10.71 -9.15
C PHE A 49 -0.08 9.42 -8.44
N LEU A 50 -0.96 8.44 -8.51
CA LEU A 50 -0.70 7.05 -8.18
C LEU A 50 -0.41 6.29 -9.49
N TYR A 51 0.77 5.68 -9.63
CA TYR A 51 1.15 4.99 -10.87
C TYR A 51 2.30 3.99 -10.71
N MET A 52 2.41 3.10 -11.70
CA MET A 52 3.55 2.22 -11.92
C MET A 52 4.31 2.71 -13.16
N SER A 53 5.64 2.74 -13.10
CA SER A 53 6.50 3.29 -14.17
C SER A 53 7.35 2.23 -14.86
N GLU A 54 7.23 0.98 -14.43
CA GLU A 54 8.11 -0.13 -14.78
C GLU A 54 8.04 -0.47 -16.27
N VAL A 55 6.85 -0.37 -16.89
CA VAL A 55 6.68 -0.62 -18.33
C VAL A 55 7.43 0.42 -19.17
N ASP A 56 7.35 1.70 -18.80
CA ASP A 56 8.06 2.78 -19.50
C ASP A 56 9.58 2.74 -19.24
N ALA A 57 9.97 2.30 -18.04
CA ALA A 57 11.36 2.19 -17.64
C ALA A 57 12.06 0.91 -18.15
N GLY A 58 11.32 -0.02 -18.77
CA GLY A 58 11.85 -1.32 -19.19
C GLY A 58 12.27 -2.23 -18.02
N ILE A 59 11.66 -2.04 -16.84
CA ILE A 59 11.96 -2.78 -15.61
C ILE A 59 10.93 -3.89 -15.43
N LYS A 60 11.38 -5.09 -15.05
CA LYS A 60 10.48 -6.20 -14.73
C LYS A 60 9.91 -6.03 -13.32
N ILE A 61 8.60 -6.16 -13.18
CA ILE A 61 7.93 -6.24 -11.88
C ILE A 61 8.23 -7.62 -11.27
N VAL A 62 8.73 -7.63 -10.03
CA VAL A 62 8.99 -8.87 -9.28
C VAL A 62 7.69 -9.49 -8.74
N ASP A 63 7.70 -10.79 -8.50
CA ASP A 63 6.49 -11.58 -8.25
C ASP A 63 5.67 -11.12 -7.03
N PHE A 64 6.30 -10.85 -5.87
CA PHE A 64 5.56 -10.37 -4.69
C PHE A 64 4.90 -9.00 -4.92
N PHE A 65 5.53 -8.17 -5.74
CA PHE A 65 5.05 -6.83 -6.08
C PHE A 65 3.82 -6.94 -6.99
N ALA A 66 3.88 -7.81 -8.01
CA ALA A 66 2.74 -8.10 -8.88
C ALA A 66 1.56 -8.69 -8.10
N GLU A 67 1.81 -9.58 -7.13
CA GLU A 67 0.76 -10.13 -6.27
C GLU A 67 0.13 -9.05 -5.37
N LEU A 68 0.94 -8.18 -4.76
CA LEU A 68 0.44 -7.09 -3.93
C LEU A 68 -0.53 -6.20 -4.72
N LEU A 69 -0.14 -5.79 -5.94
CA LEU A 69 -0.99 -4.97 -6.80
C LEU A 69 -2.23 -5.73 -7.30
N ARG A 70 -2.12 -7.05 -7.51
CA ARG A 70 -3.26 -7.89 -7.88
C ARG A 70 -4.33 -7.89 -6.80
N GLU A 71 -3.93 -8.04 -5.55
CA GLU A 71 -4.84 -8.12 -4.41
C GLU A 71 -5.36 -6.73 -3.97
N LYS A 72 -4.55 -5.67 -4.10
CA LYS A 72 -4.88 -4.32 -3.61
C LYS A 72 -5.51 -3.38 -4.63
N VAL A 73 -5.42 -3.67 -5.93
CA VAL A 73 -6.12 -2.89 -6.96
C VAL A 73 -7.31 -3.72 -7.43
N PRO A 74 -8.56 -3.42 -7.00
CA PRO A 74 -9.69 -4.34 -7.19
C PRO A 74 -10.13 -4.45 -8.66
N ASP A 75 -10.11 -3.35 -9.40
CA ASP A 75 -10.55 -3.27 -10.79
C ASP A 75 -9.49 -3.82 -11.77
N ALA A 76 -9.89 -4.76 -12.63
CA ALA A 76 -9.01 -5.33 -13.65
C ALA A 76 -8.59 -4.31 -14.71
N ALA A 77 -9.46 -3.35 -15.06
CA ALA A 77 -9.11 -2.28 -15.98
C ALA A 77 -8.05 -1.37 -15.36
N ALA A 78 -8.23 -0.96 -14.11
CA ALA A 78 -7.25 -0.19 -13.36
C ALA A 78 -5.89 -0.89 -13.26
N ARG A 79 -5.88 -2.20 -12.97
CA ARG A 79 -4.64 -2.98 -12.95
C ARG A 79 -3.92 -2.94 -14.30
N ARG A 80 -4.66 -3.10 -15.41
CA ARG A 80 -4.06 -3.02 -16.75
C ARG A 80 -3.54 -1.60 -17.04
N ASP A 81 -4.33 -0.59 -16.73
CA ASP A 81 -3.97 0.82 -16.97
C ASP A 81 -2.70 1.18 -16.18
N LEU A 82 -2.61 0.80 -14.91
CA LEU A 82 -1.40 0.99 -14.09
C LEU A 82 -0.21 0.17 -14.60
N LEU A 83 -0.36 -1.14 -14.78
CA LEU A 83 0.76 -2.06 -14.97
C LEU A 83 1.26 -2.16 -16.41
N LEU A 84 0.34 -2.13 -17.37
CA LEU A 84 0.64 -2.41 -18.78
C LEU A 84 0.62 -1.16 -19.66
N ARG A 85 0.02 -0.07 -19.17
CA ARG A 85 0.00 1.22 -19.89
C ARG A 85 0.81 2.32 -19.20
N GLY A 86 1.18 2.14 -17.93
CA GLY A 86 1.88 3.17 -17.16
C GLY A 86 1.01 4.39 -16.85
N ASP A 87 -0.33 4.23 -16.92
CA ASP A 87 -1.25 5.35 -16.76
C ASP A 87 -1.18 5.93 -15.35
N LYS A 88 -1.28 7.26 -15.27
CA LYS A 88 -1.25 8.01 -14.01
C LYS A 88 -2.65 8.30 -13.52
N MET A 89 -2.97 7.86 -12.30
CA MET A 89 -4.28 8.08 -11.69
C MET A 89 -4.23 9.27 -10.73
N THR A 90 -5.20 10.19 -10.88
CA THR A 90 -5.46 11.24 -9.88
C THR A 90 -6.11 10.60 -8.64
N ALA A 91 -6.05 11.28 -7.50
CA ALA A 91 -6.71 10.82 -6.28
C ALA A 91 -8.21 10.59 -6.49
N ALA A 92 -8.90 11.49 -7.22
CA ALA A 92 -10.32 11.35 -7.50
C ALA A 92 -10.64 10.11 -8.36
N GLU A 93 -9.79 9.78 -9.34
CA GLU A 93 -9.96 8.56 -10.13
C GLU A 93 -9.65 7.31 -9.31
N ALA A 94 -8.55 7.32 -8.55
CA ALA A 94 -8.19 6.22 -7.68
C ALA A 94 -9.27 5.93 -6.63
N ALA A 95 -9.90 6.96 -6.07
CA ALA A 95 -11.01 6.82 -5.13
C ALA A 95 -12.26 6.24 -5.80
N ARG A 96 -12.65 6.73 -6.99
CA ARG A 96 -13.77 6.18 -7.76
C ARG A 96 -13.58 4.70 -8.11
N ARG A 97 -12.33 4.28 -8.34
CA ARG A 97 -11.98 2.88 -8.65
C ARG A 97 -11.73 2.03 -7.41
N GLY A 98 -11.88 2.57 -6.20
CA GLY A 98 -11.68 1.85 -4.94
C GLY A 98 -10.23 1.45 -4.66
N ILE A 99 -9.27 2.20 -5.21
CA ILE A 99 -7.82 1.97 -5.00
C ILE A 99 -7.31 2.75 -3.79
N VAL A 100 -7.89 3.93 -3.54
CA VAL A 100 -7.66 4.70 -2.32
C VAL A 100 -9.01 4.96 -1.65
N ASP A 101 -9.01 5.10 -0.33
CA ASP A 101 -10.22 5.26 0.48
C ASP A 101 -10.77 6.68 0.44
N ALA A 102 -9.88 7.67 0.33
CA ALA A 102 -10.28 9.07 0.25
C ALA A 102 -9.36 9.92 -0.63
N ALA A 103 -9.98 10.83 -1.39
CA ALA A 103 -9.30 11.96 -2.02
C ALA A 103 -9.59 13.22 -1.19
N VAL A 104 -8.55 13.83 -0.64
CA VAL A 104 -8.69 14.97 0.28
C VAL A 104 -8.22 16.24 -0.40
N ASP A 105 -9.11 17.21 -0.52
CA ASP A 105 -8.77 18.56 -0.98
C ASP A 105 -7.95 19.30 0.08
N GLY A 106 -7.10 20.23 -0.36
CA GLY A 106 -6.25 21.04 0.53
C GLY A 106 -4.75 20.77 0.43
N GLY A 107 -4.07 21.05 1.54
CA GLY A 107 -2.62 21.02 1.75
C GLY A 107 -2.05 19.64 2.09
N VAL A 108 -0.80 19.61 2.52
CA VAL A 108 -0.16 18.38 3.03
C VAL A 108 -0.74 18.04 4.40
N GLU A 109 -0.94 19.07 5.21
CA GLU A 109 -1.43 19.04 6.57
C GLU A 109 -2.85 18.48 6.63
N ASP A 110 -3.72 18.88 5.69
CA ASP A 110 -5.11 18.37 5.63
C ASP A 110 -5.16 16.87 5.34
N VAL A 111 -4.30 16.40 4.42
CA VAL A 111 -4.21 14.98 4.05
C VAL A 111 -3.67 14.14 5.21
N VAL A 112 -2.65 14.65 5.90
CA VAL A 112 -2.10 13.99 7.10
C VAL A 112 -3.13 13.97 8.22
N ALA A 113 -3.83 15.08 8.47
CA ALA A 113 -4.88 15.16 9.48
C ALA A 113 -6.02 14.17 9.20
N ALA A 114 -6.45 14.06 7.94
CA ALA A 114 -7.46 13.09 7.53
C ALA A 114 -7.00 11.63 7.73
N ALA A 115 -5.75 11.32 7.38
CA ALA A 115 -5.18 9.98 7.59
C ALA A 115 -5.05 9.63 9.09
N VAL A 116 -4.63 10.61 9.92
CA VAL A 116 -4.55 10.45 11.38
C VAL A 116 -5.95 10.23 11.96
N ALA A 117 -6.94 11.03 11.57
CA ALA A 117 -8.31 10.88 12.03
C ALA A 117 -8.87 9.49 11.68
N GLU A 118 -8.57 8.97 10.50
CA GLU A 118 -8.96 7.61 10.11
C GLU A 118 -8.24 6.54 10.95
N ALA A 119 -6.93 6.70 11.20
CA ALA A 119 -6.18 5.80 12.06
C ALA A 119 -6.70 5.80 13.50
N GLU A 120 -7.01 6.97 14.07
CA GLU A 120 -7.61 7.11 15.39
C GLU A 120 -9.00 6.45 15.46
N ARG A 121 -9.83 6.63 14.42
CA ARG A 121 -11.14 5.99 14.32
C ARG A 121 -11.03 4.46 14.32
N LEU A 122 -10.05 3.91 13.60
CA LEU A 122 -9.77 2.47 13.59
C LEU A 122 -9.22 1.99 14.93
N ALA A 123 -8.28 2.72 15.53
CA ALA A 123 -7.70 2.37 16.84
C ALA A 123 -8.74 2.39 17.97
N ALA A 124 -9.68 3.35 17.95
CA ALA A 124 -10.77 3.45 18.92
C ALA A 124 -11.71 2.23 18.93
N ARG A 125 -11.63 1.34 17.93
CA ARG A 125 -12.36 0.07 17.92
C ARG A 125 -11.86 -0.92 18.97
N GLY A 126 -10.65 -0.74 19.50
CA GLY A 126 -10.10 -1.56 20.59
C GLY A 126 -9.93 -3.04 20.23
N TRP A 127 -9.60 -3.34 18.97
CA TRP A 127 -9.37 -4.71 18.52
C TRP A 127 -8.13 -5.33 19.17
N ASP A 128 -8.16 -6.65 19.32
CA ASP A 128 -6.95 -7.41 19.59
C ASP A 128 -6.01 -7.30 18.38
N GLY A 129 -4.80 -6.77 18.61
CA GLY A 129 -3.83 -6.50 17.56
C GLY A 129 -3.26 -7.76 16.90
N GLU A 130 -3.10 -8.85 17.65
CA GLU A 130 -2.64 -10.12 17.10
C GLU A 130 -3.71 -10.74 16.21
N VAL A 131 -4.98 -10.67 16.63
CA VAL A 131 -6.11 -11.10 15.80
C VAL A 131 -6.19 -10.28 14.51
N LEU A 132 -6.02 -8.96 14.59
CA LEU A 132 -5.97 -8.10 13.40
C LEU A 132 -4.85 -8.51 12.44
N ALA A 133 -3.64 -8.74 12.94
CA ALA A 133 -2.50 -9.15 12.13
C ALA A 133 -2.75 -10.51 11.46
N GLU A 134 -3.32 -11.49 12.15
CA GLU A 134 -3.65 -12.80 11.57
C GLU A 134 -4.77 -12.70 10.53
N ILE A 135 -5.81 -11.89 10.77
CA ILE A 135 -6.85 -11.60 9.77
C ILE A 135 -6.23 -10.95 8.54
N ARG A 136 -5.30 -10.02 8.70
CA ARG A 136 -4.60 -9.35 7.60
C ARG A 136 -3.83 -10.34 6.72
N LYS A 137 -3.07 -11.24 7.34
CA LYS A 137 -2.33 -12.32 6.64
C LYS A 137 -3.29 -13.27 5.92
N ALA A 138 -4.42 -13.60 6.54
CA ALA A 138 -5.44 -14.47 5.97
C ALA A 138 -6.25 -13.81 4.84
N ALA A 139 -6.43 -12.49 4.86
CA ALA A 139 -7.10 -11.72 3.82
C ALA A 139 -6.27 -11.66 2.53
N TRP A 140 -4.93 -11.64 2.65
CA TRP A 140 -4.00 -11.61 1.50
C TRP A 140 -3.00 -12.77 1.53
N PRO A 141 -3.48 -14.03 1.47
CA PRO A 141 -2.64 -15.21 1.72
C PRO A 141 -1.56 -15.39 0.65
N LYS A 142 -1.82 -14.94 -0.59
CA LYS A 142 -0.84 -14.99 -1.69
C LYS A 142 0.27 -13.96 -1.50
N VAL A 143 -0.06 -12.74 -1.07
CA VAL A 143 0.96 -11.74 -0.74
C VAL A 143 1.78 -12.22 0.44
N TRP A 144 1.11 -12.67 1.51
CA TRP A 144 1.77 -13.18 2.72
C TRP A 144 2.73 -14.33 2.41
N SER A 145 2.31 -15.35 1.67
CA SER A 145 3.18 -16.47 1.29
C SER A 145 4.42 -16.02 0.50
N LYS A 146 4.31 -14.92 -0.25
CA LYS A 146 5.41 -14.33 -1.00
C LYS A 146 6.27 -13.37 -0.18
N VAL A 147 5.91 -12.97 1.04
CA VAL A 147 6.72 -12.01 1.81
C VAL A 147 7.14 -12.52 3.19
N LYS A 148 6.47 -13.52 3.77
CA LYS A 148 6.72 -14.02 5.14
C LYS A 148 8.15 -14.50 5.41
N ASP A 149 8.83 -15.05 4.38
CA ASP A 149 10.18 -15.61 4.51
C ASP A 149 11.27 -14.58 4.15
N HIS A 150 10.92 -13.28 4.18
CA HIS A 150 11.92 -12.22 4.02
C HIS A 150 12.95 -12.32 5.15
N GLY A 151 14.23 -12.35 4.81
CA GLY A 151 15.28 -12.34 5.84
C GLY A 151 15.56 -13.68 6.54
N ALA A 152 15.30 -14.84 5.92
CA ALA A 152 15.91 -16.13 6.33
C ALA A 152 17.45 -16.19 6.12
N GLY A 153 18.14 -15.06 6.34
CA GLY A 153 19.57 -14.98 6.64
C GLY A 153 19.78 -14.86 8.16
N PRO A 154 21.02 -14.94 8.66
CA PRO A 154 21.28 -15.00 10.10
C PRO A 154 20.61 -13.83 10.84
N ALA A 155 19.94 -14.16 11.95
CA ALA A 155 19.22 -13.20 12.78
C ALA A 155 20.10 -11.98 13.08
N ARG A 156 19.60 -10.77 12.80
CA ARG A 156 20.30 -9.55 13.21
C ARG A 156 20.39 -9.53 14.74
N PRO A 157 21.53 -9.12 15.31
CA PRO A 157 21.63 -8.95 16.75
C PRO A 157 20.59 -7.94 17.21
N ARG A 158 19.85 -8.32 18.26
CA ARG A 158 18.95 -7.41 18.97
C ARG A 158 19.81 -6.31 19.58
N LEU A 159 19.38 -5.06 19.41
CA LEU A 159 19.94 -3.92 20.14
C LEU A 159 19.76 -4.12 21.65
#